data_AF-M7YKR0-F1
#
_entry.id   AF-M7YKR0-F1
#
_cell.length_a   1.000
_cell.length_b   1.000
_cell.length_c   1.000
_cell.angle_alpha   90.00
_cell.angle_beta   90.00
_cell.angle_gamma   90.00
#
_symmetry.space_group_name_H-M   'P 1'
#
loop_
_entity.id
_entity.type
_entity.pdbx_description
1 polymer ?
#
loop_
_entity_poly.entity_id
_entity_poly.type
_entity_poly.pdbx_seq_one_letter_code
_entity_poly.pdbx_strand_id
1 'polypeptide(L)'
;MPSWKSWKLYELAWEVAKYFASKHMYKISKSLYKIPYSTREIFDLWRKAASEKGKEHDVHTRIMKRNYRSVPQWWFHLMLVLVLALSLFTCEGFGGQLQLPYWGLLLACAIALTFTLPIGIITATTNMQPGLNIITELIIGYLYPGKPLANVVFKTYGYISMGQALTFVSDFKLGHYMKIPPRSMFLVQLAGTVMASTVHFATAWCLLTTVKNVCDVDALPEGSPWTCPGDDVFYNASIIWGVVGPLRMFGRLGNYWQMNYFFLAGIIAPVPIWLLCRRYPHSTFLKSISIPLIFDGAGGLLPARSVNFIMWGLVGIIFNHFIYRRYKAWWMRHTYVLAAGLDASVAFMGVITFISLGYFDIYGVRWWGGVADDHCPLASCPTAPGVIAKGCPVVK
;
A
#
# COMPACT_ATOMS: atom_id res chain seq x y z
N MET A 1 10.56 -27.80 1.91
CA MET A 1 9.92 -26.58 2.45
C MET A 1 10.29 -25.41 1.55
N PRO A 2 9.36 -24.53 1.15
CA PRO A 2 9.69 -23.42 0.26
C PRO A 2 10.65 -22.47 0.97
N SER A 3 11.78 -22.15 0.34
CA SER A 3 12.79 -21.20 0.86
C SER A 3 12.18 -19.83 1.24
N TRP A 4 12.82 -19.07 2.13
CA TRP A 4 12.40 -17.69 2.43
C TRP A 4 12.34 -16.78 1.18
N LYS A 5 13.14 -17.07 0.13
CA LYS A 5 13.03 -16.42 -1.18
C LYS A 5 11.72 -16.74 -1.90
N SER A 6 11.15 -17.93 -1.71
CA SER A 6 9.80 -18.23 -2.22
C SER A 6 8.70 -17.50 -1.46
N TRP A 7 8.88 -17.10 -0.19
CA TRP A 7 7.91 -16.28 0.56
C TRP A 7 7.72 -14.86 -0.01
N LYS A 8 8.80 -14.21 -0.48
CA LYS A 8 8.74 -12.95 -1.27
C LYS A 8 7.89 -13.05 -2.55
N LEU A 9 7.66 -14.29 -2.96
CA LEU A 9 7.10 -14.73 -4.22
C LEU A 9 5.69 -15.36 -3.99
N TYR A 10 5.33 -15.69 -2.73
CA TYR A 10 3.97 -16.03 -2.27
C TYR A 10 3.10 -14.77 -2.08
N GLU A 11 3.68 -13.63 -1.73
CA GLU A 11 2.96 -12.34 -1.61
C GLU A 11 2.50 -11.79 -2.97
N LEU A 12 3.22 -12.15 -4.03
CA LEU A 12 2.96 -11.85 -5.45
C LEU A 12 1.66 -12.45 -5.98
N ALA A 13 1.49 -13.70 -5.60
CA ALA A 13 0.30 -14.52 -5.72
C ALA A 13 -0.87 -13.95 -4.88
N TRP A 14 -0.53 -13.31 -3.78
CA TRP A 14 -1.44 -12.89 -2.72
C TRP A 14 -2.06 -11.51 -2.97
N GLU A 15 -1.31 -10.51 -3.41
CA GLU A 15 -1.83 -9.16 -3.74
C GLU A 15 -2.82 -9.17 -4.90
N VAL A 16 -2.58 -10.02 -5.90
CA VAL A 16 -3.55 -10.22 -6.99
C VAL A 16 -4.70 -11.10 -6.52
N ALA A 17 -4.46 -12.08 -5.62
CA ALA A 17 -5.53 -12.74 -4.90
C ALA A 17 -6.35 -11.75 -4.06
N LYS A 18 -5.78 -10.67 -3.49
CA LYS A 18 -6.52 -9.59 -2.83
C LYS A 18 -7.37 -8.81 -3.83
N TYR A 19 -6.84 -8.49 -5.02
CA TYR A 19 -7.61 -7.83 -6.07
C TYR A 19 -8.81 -8.68 -6.53
N PHE A 20 -8.59 -9.97 -6.81
CA PHE A 20 -9.67 -10.89 -7.22
C PHE A 20 -10.59 -11.27 -6.06
N ALA A 21 -10.08 -11.50 -4.86
CA ALA A 21 -10.88 -11.79 -3.67
C ALA A 21 -11.67 -10.56 -3.21
N SER A 22 -11.16 -9.33 -3.36
CA SER A 22 -11.94 -8.09 -3.15
C SER A 22 -13.08 -7.98 -4.16
N LYS A 23 -12.79 -8.25 -5.45
CA LYS A 23 -13.79 -8.27 -6.52
C LYS A 23 -14.84 -9.40 -6.37
N HIS A 24 -14.45 -10.56 -5.84
CA HIS A 24 -15.33 -11.70 -5.58
C HIS A 24 -16.02 -11.63 -4.20
N MET A 25 -15.41 -11.01 -3.19
CA MET A 25 -16.07 -10.75 -1.92
C MET A 25 -17.12 -9.65 -2.08
N TYR A 26 -16.93 -8.69 -2.98
CA TYR A 26 -18.03 -7.82 -3.42
C TYR A 26 -19.22 -8.65 -3.95
N LYS A 27 -18.98 -9.72 -4.72
CA LYS A 27 -20.04 -10.68 -5.13
C LYS A 27 -20.70 -11.40 -3.94
N ILE A 28 -19.98 -11.60 -2.83
CA ILE A 28 -20.41 -12.42 -1.69
C ILE A 28 -21.07 -11.59 -0.58
N SER A 29 -20.48 -10.47 -0.20
CA SER A 29 -21.03 -9.44 0.71
C SER A 29 -22.37 -8.92 0.21
N LYS A 30 -22.49 -8.78 -1.11
CA LYS A 30 -23.73 -8.34 -1.75
C LYS A 30 -24.74 -9.46 -1.97
N SER A 31 -24.33 -10.74 -1.91
CA SER A 31 -25.28 -11.85 -1.97
C SER A 31 -26.14 -11.97 -0.70
N LEU A 32 -25.83 -11.20 0.35
CA LEU A 32 -26.67 -11.03 1.56
C LEU A 32 -27.82 -10.03 1.39
N TYR A 33 -27.86 -9.28 0.27
CA TYR A 33 -29.03 -8.51 -0.17
C TYR A 33 -29.29 -8.83 -1.64
N LYS A 34 -30.44 -9.48 -1.94
CA LYS A 34 -30.86 -9.79 -3.32
C LYS A 34 -30.66 -8.59 -4.26
N ILE A 35 -29.65 -8.62 -5.13
CA ILE A 35 -29.60 -8.17 -6.54
C ILE A 35 -28.26 -8.64 -7.14
N PRO A 36 -28.25 -9.43 -8.23
CA PRO A 36 -27.04 -10.08 -8.73
C PRO A 36 -26.34 -9.25 -9.82
N TYR A 37 -25.72 -8.10 -9.51
CA TYR A 37 -24.94 -7.39 -10.54
C TYR A 37 -23.78 -6.57 -9.97
N SER A 38 -22.54 -7.06 -10.08
CA SER A 38 -21.34 -6.33 -9.63
C SER A 38 -20.79 -5.36 -10.67
N THR A 39 -20.73 -5.79 -11.92
CA THR A 39 -20.33 -4.90 -13.01
C THR A 39 -21.41 -3.85 -13.25
N ARG A 40 -22.70 -4.21 -13.29
CA ARG A 40 -23.76 -3.20 -13.49
C ARG A 40 -23.87 -2.21 -12.33
N GLU A 41 -23.68 -2.59 -11.07
CA GLU A 41 -23.76 -1.59 -9.99
C GLU A 41 -22.53 -0.69 -9.87
N ILE A 42 -21.32 -1.15 -10.18
CA ILE A 42 -20.18 -0.22 -10.32
C ILE A 42 -20.49 0.72 -11.48
N PHE A 43 -21.01 0.22 -12.60
CA PHE A 43 -21.47 1.05 -13.72
C PHE A 43 -22.69 1.92 -13.40
N ASP A 44 -23.55 1.52 -12.45
CA ASP A 44 -24.73 2.27 -12.04
C ASP A 44 -24.37 3.29 -10.96
N LEU A 45 -23.39 3.01 -10.09
CA LEU A 45 -22.74 3.98 -9.22
C LEU A 45 -21.91 4.96 -10.04
N TRP A 46 -21.27 4.50 -11.11
CA TRP A 46 -20.57 5.33 -12.09
C TRP A 46 -21.55 6.22 -12.85
N ARG A 47 -22.68 5.66 -13.34
CA ARG A 47 -23.77 6.42 -13.93
C ARG A 47 -24.46 7.35 -12.94
N LYS A 48 -24.65 6.94 -11.69
CA LYS A 48 -25.21 7.78 -10.61
C LYS A 48 -24.26 8.92 -10.29
N ALA A 49 -22.96 8.66 -10.10
CA ALA A 49 -21.96 9.70 -9.91
C ALA A 49 -21.89 10.68 -11.11
N ALA A 50 -22.03 10.17 -12.33
CA ALA A 50 -22.13 11.00 -13.54
C ALA A 50 -23.46 11.79 -13.63
N SER A 51 -24.57 11.20 -13.14
CA SER A 51 -25.94 11.73 -13.18
C SER A 51 -26.31 12.61 -11.98
N GLU A 52 -25.59 12.53 -10.86
CA GLU A 52 -25.91 13.21 -9.59
C GLU A 52 -25.47 14.67 -9.53
N LYS A 53 -24.99 15.25 -10.65
CA LYS A 53 -24.68 16.68 -10.77
C LYS A 53 -25.84 17.64 -10.41
N GLY A 54 -27.04 17.14 -10.08
CA GLY A 54 -28.22 17.96 -9.76
C GLY A 54 -29.15 17.50 -8.62
N LYS A 55 -28.88 16.42 -7.86
CA LYS A 55 -29.80 15.98 -6.78
C LYS A 55 -29.17 16.15 -5.39
N GLU A 56 -29.61 17.16 -4.64
CA GLU A 56 -29.16 17.39 -3.26
C GLU A 56 -29.89 16.49 -2.27
N HIS A 57 -29.15 15.57 -1.62
CA HIS A 57 -29.73 14.72 -0.57
C HIS A 57 -29.03 14.80 0.80
N ASP A 58 -27.95 15.57 0.97
CA ASP A 58 -27.27 15.73 2.27
C ASP A 58 -27.30 17.19 2.77
N VAL A 59 -27.69 17.37 4.03
CA VAL A 59 -27.65 18.64 4.78
C VAL A 59 -26.26 19.26 4.71
N HIS A 60 -25.20 18.43 4.75
CA HIS A 60 -23.84 18.94 4.67
C HIS A 60 -23.57 19.62 3.32
N THR A 61 -24.01 19.01 2.23
CA THR A 61 -23.82 19.49 0.86
C THR A 61 -24.62 20.76 0.60
N ARG A 62 -25.84 20.86 1.13
CA ARG A 62 -26.66 22.08 1.04
C ARG A 62 -26.00 23.27 1.74
N ILE A 63 -25.53 23.08 2.96
CA ILE A 63 -24.83 24.13 3.73
C ILE A 63 -23.55 24.57 2.99
N MET A 64 -22.77 23.61 2.48
CA MET A 64 -21.52 23.91 1.79
C MET A 64 -21.74 24.68 0.48
N LYS A 65 -22.73 24.30 -0.34
CA LYS A 65 -23.04 25.02 -1.58
C LYS A 65 -23.57 26.43 -1.34
N ARG A 66 -24.35 26.63 -0.27
CA ARG A 66 -24.91 27.95 0.06
C ARG A 66 -23.84 28.94 0.52
N ASN A 67 -22.89 28.47 1.32
CA ASN A 67 -21.93 29.34 2.00
C ASN A 67 -20.56 29.42 1.30
N TYR A 68 -20.20 28.44 0.47
CA TYR A 68 -18.88 28.35 -0.13
C TYR A 68 -18.92 28.12 -1.64
N ARG A 69 -18.03 28.80 -2.36
CA ARG A 69 -17.82 28.59 -3.80
C ARG A 69 -17.04 27.31 -4.03
N SER A 70 -17.50 26.49 -4.97
CA SER A 70 -16.74 25.31 -5.42
C SER A 70 -15.38 25.70 -6.03
N VAL A 71 -14.47 24.73 -6.03
CA VAL A 71 -13.17 24.85 -6.71
C VAL A 71 -13.44 24.79 -8.23
N PRO A 72 -12.95 25.76 -9.01
CA PRO A 72 -13.08 25.72 -10.45
C PRO A 72 -12.38 24.48 -11.03
N GLN A 73 -13.02 23.78 -11.96
CA GLN A 73 -12.43 22.57 -12.57
C GLN A 73 -11.11 22.84 -13.30
N TRP A 74 -10.92 24.07 -13.82
CA TRP A 74 -9.69 24.44 -14.51
C TRP A 74 -8.44 24.41 -13.61
N TRP A 75 -8.58 24.54 -12.28
CA TRP A 75 -7.45 24.40 -11.35
C TRP A 75 -6.86 22.99 -11.40
N PHE A 76 -7.74 21.98 -11.44
CA PHE A 76 -7.34 20.58 -11.56
C PHE A 76 -6.75 20.26 -12.92
N HIS A 77 -7.34 20.79 -14.01
CA HIS A 77 -6.80 20.59 -15.36
C HIS A 77 -5.44 21.26 -15.54
N LEU A 78 -5.26 22.48 -15.02
CA LEU A 78 -3.98 23.18 -15.07
C LEU A 78 -2.90 22.42 -14.28
N MET A 79 -3.23 21.92 -13.09
CA MET A 79 -2.31 21.08 -12.31
C MET A 79 -1.98 19.77 -13.04
N LEU A 80 -2.97 19.10 -13.63
CA LEU A 80 -2.75 17.87 -14.39
C LEU A 80 -1.79 18.10 -15.56
N VAL A 81 -2.01 19.17 -16.34
CA VAL A 81 -1.14 19.52 -17.47
C VAL A 81 0.28 19.86 -17.00
N LEU A 82 0.40 20.65 -15.94
CA LEU A 82 1.69 21.05 -15.38
C LEU A 82 2.48 19.84 -14.86
N VAL A 83 1.85 18.96 -14.06
CA VAL A 83 2.51 17.78 -13.49
C VAL A 83 2.82 16.74 -14.56
N LEU A 84 1.96 16.57 -15.57
CA LEU A 84 2.23 15.69 -16.69
C LEU A 84 3.42 16.20 -17.53
N ALA A 85 3.50 17.50 -17.78
CA ALA A 85 4.63 18.10 -18.49
C ALA A 85 5.95 17.95 -17.72
N LEU A 86 5.93 18.19 -16.40
CA LEU A 86 7.10 17.95 -15.54
C LEU A 86 7.50 16.48 -15.52
N SER A 87 6.52 15.55 -15.50
CA SER A 87 6.77 14.11 -15.54
C SER A 87 7.35 13.64 -16.87
N LEU A 88 6.91 14.23 -17.99
CA LEU A 88 7.51 13.98 -19.29
C LEU A 88 8.95 14.51 -19.35
N PHE A 89 9.18 15.71 -18.80
CA PHE A 89 10.52 16.30 -18.73
C PHE A 89 11.46 15.46 -17.85
N THR A 90 11.00 14.89 -16.74
CA THR A 90 11.84 14.01 -15.92
C THR A 90 12.14 12.68 -16.61
N CYS A 91 11.17 12.08 -17.31
CA CYS A 91 11.33 10.77 -17.96
C CYS A 91 12.25 10.83 -19.20
N GLU A 92 12.05 11.82 -20.08
CA GLU A 92 12.82 11.97 -21.32
C GLU A 92 14.04 12.90 -21.16
N GLY A 93 14.00 13.80 -20.18
CA GLY A 93 15.12 14.68 -19.85
C GLY A 93 16.25 13.95 -19.13
N PHE A 94 17.27 14.71 -18.72
CA PHE A 94 18.46 14.20 -18.01
C PHE A 94 19.16 13.02 -18.70
N GLY A 95 19.09 12.94 -20.04
CA GLY A 95 19.72 11.87 -20.82
C GLY A 95 19.04 10.50 -20.69
N GLY A 96 17.75 10.44 -20.32
CA GLY A 96 17.01 9.19 -20.26
C GLY A 96 17.41 8.28 -19.09
N GLN A 97 17.90 8.86 -17.99
CA GLN A 97 18.33 8.12 -16.79
C GLN A 97 17.23 7.24 -16.18
N LEU A 98 15.96 7.70 -16.23
CA LEU A 98 14.82 6.93 -15.71
C LEU A 98 14.39 5.79 -16.64
N GLN A 99 14.90 5.75 -17.87
CA GLN A 99 14.70 4.70 -18.87
C GLN A 99 13.24 4.46 -19.30
N LEU A 100 12.27 5.21 -18.77
CA LEU A 100 10.86 5.09 -19.13
C LEU A 100 10.53 6.04 -20.29
N PRO A 101 10.11 5.52 -21.46
CA PRO A 101 9.72 6.36 -22.59
C PRO A 101 8.36 7.04 -22.36
N TYR A 102 8.09 8.13 -23.09
CA TYR A 102 6.86 8.93 -22.99
C TYR A 102 5.56 8.09 -23.07
N TRP A 103 5.53 7.05 -23.91
CA TRP A 103 4.35 6.19 -24.05
C TRP A 103 4.09 5.37 -22.78
N GLY A 104 5.14 4.97 -22.06
CA GLY A 104 5.05 4.26 -20.80
C GLY A 104 4.45 5.14 -19.71
N LEU A 105 4.84 6.43 -19.66
CA LEU A 105 4.24 7.41 -18.76
C LEU A 105 2.76 7.63 -19.06
N LEU A 106 2.38 7.84 -20.32
CA LEU A 106 0.98 8.02 -20.71
C LEU A 106 0.13 6.80 -20.37
N LEU A 107 0.66 5.59 -20.58
CA LEU A 107 0.01 4.35 -20.18
C LEU A 107 -0.18 4.25 -18.66
N ALA A 108 0.85 4.60 -17.87
CA ALA A 108 0.76 4.63 -16.42
C ALA A 108 -0.34 5.60 -15.94
N CYS A 109 -0.39 6.81 -16.50
CA CYS A 109 -1.43 7.79 -16.19
C CYS A 109 -2.83 7.29 -16.58
N ALA A 110 -2.98 6.63 -17.74
CA ALA A 110 -4.26 6.05 -18.16
C ALA A 110 -4.74 4.94 -17.21
N ILE A 111 -3.82 4.08 -16.75
CA ILE A 111 -4.12 3.06 -15.73
C ILE A 111 -4.53 3.74 -14.42
N ALA A 112 -3.77 4.70 -13.93
CA ALA A 112 -4.10 5.42 -12.70
C ALA A 112 -5.51 6.05 -12.79
N LEU A 113 -5.82 6.77 -13.88
CA LEU A 113 -7.13 7.41 -14.07
C LEU A 113 -8.29 6.40 -14.12
N THR A 114 -8.11 5.28 -14.85
CA THR A 114 -9.18 4.27 -15.00
C THR A 114 -9.43 3.50 -13.71
N PHE A 115 -8.38 3.19 -12.94
CA PHE A 115 -8.49 2.40 -11.72
C PHE A 115 -8.77 3.23 -10.46
N THR A 116 -8.54 4.55 -10.46
CA THR A 116 -8.84 5.43 -9.32
C THR A 116 -10.30 5.31 -8.89
N LEU A 117 -11.24 5.35 -9.82
CA LEU A 117 -12.67 5.38 -9.47
C LEU A 117 -13.20 4.02 -8.95
N PRO A 118 -12.95 2.87 -9.61
CA PRO A 118 -13.34 1.57 -9.08
C PRO A 118 -12.72 1.28 -7.71
N ILE A 119 -11.43 1.59 -7.54
CA ILE A 119 -10.73 1.36 -6.27
C ILE A 119 -11.26 2.31 -5.20
N GLY A 120 -11.54 3.57 -5.53
CA GLY A 120 -12.16 4.50 -4.60
C GLY A 120 -13.53 4.05 -4.09
N ILE A 121 -14.35 3.43 -4.93
CA ILE A 121 -15.64 2.84 -4.49
C ILE A 121 -15.42 1.66 -3.53
N ILE A 122 -14.44 0.80 -3.83
CA ILE A 122 -14.09 -0.32 -2.95
C ILE A 122 -13.59 0.22 -1.61
N THR A 123 -12.60 1.11 -1.61
CA THR A 123 -12.04 1.68 -0.37
C THR A 123 -13.09 2.43 0.44
N ALA A 124 -14.00 3.16 -0.20
CA ALA A 124 -15.08 3.85 0.50
C ALA A 124 -16.08 2.91 1.19
N THR A 125 -16.18 1.65 0.76
CA THR A 125 -17.15 0.67 1.29
C THR A 125 -16.52 -0.36 2.22
N THR A 126 -15.28 -0.78 1.94
CA THR A 126 -14.58 -1.81 2.72
C THR A 126 -13.53 -1.24 3.66
N ASN A 127 -13.21 0.06 3.52
CA ASN A 127 -12.06 0.70 4.17
C ASN A 127 -10.71 0.03 3.82
N MET A 128 -10.65 -0.71 2.69
CA MET A 128 -9.44 -1.37 2.21
C MET A 128 -9.06 -0.84 0.83
N GLN A 129 -7.78 -0.52 0.66
CA GLN A 129 -7.23 -0.09 -0.62
C GLN A 129 -6.50 -1.27 -1.28
N PRO A 130 -7.10 -1.92 -2.31
CA PRO A 130 -6.40 -2.98 -3.03
C PRO A 130 -5.15 -2.45 -3.74
N GLY A 131 -4.01 -3.14 -3.55
CA GLY A 131 -2.74 -2.81 -4.17
C GLY A 131 -2.75 -3.04 -5.69
N LEU A 132 -2.42 -2.01 -6.47
CA LEU A 132 -2.22 -2.12 -7.94
C LEU A 132 -0.73 -2.22 -8.32
N ASN A 133 0.16 -2.16 -7.32
CA ASN A 133 1.61 -2.24 -7.47
C ASN A 133 2.05 -3.37 -8.41
N ILE A 134 1.65 -4.61 -8.11
CA ILE A 134 2.08 -5.77 -8.89
C ILE A 134 1.47 -5.81 -10.28
N ILE A 135 0.24 -5.32 -10.46
CA ILE A 135 -0.40 -5.28 -11.77
C ILE A 135 0.35 -4.31 -12.69
N THR A 136 0.70 -3.12 -12.18
CA THR A 136 1.51 -2.16 -12.94
C THR A 136 2.91 -2.69 -13.25
N GLU A 137 3.58 -3.31 -12.28
CA GLU A 137 4.90 -3.93 -12.47
C GLU A 137 4.87 -5.07 -13.49
N LEU A 138 3.79 -5.86 -13.52
CA LEU A 138 3.61 -6.96 -14.46
C LEU A 138 3.33 -6.48 -15.89
N ILE A 139 2.49 -5.45 -16.05
CA ILE A 139 2.19 -4.86 -17.36
C ILE A 139 3.47 -4.33 -18.00
N ILE A 140 4.21 -3.47 -17.32
CA ILE A 140 5.44 -2.89 -17.86
C ILE A 140 6.56 -3.94 -17.98
N GLY A 141 6.62 -4.92 -17.08
CA GLY A 141 7.59 -6.01 -17.15
C GLY A 141 7.40 -6.90 -18.40
N TYR A 142 6.17 -7.04 -18.92
CA TYR A 142 5.92 -7.73 -20.19
C TYR A 142 6.16 -6.83 -21.41
N LEU A 143 5.78 -5.56 -21.33
CA LEU A 143 5.90 -4.60 -22.45
C LEU A 143 7.33 -4.09 -22.66
N TYR A 144 8.09 -3.96 -21.58
CA TYR A 144 9.42 -3.35 -21.58
C TYR A 144 10.39 -4.06 -20.61
N PRO A 145 10.71 -5.34 -20.87
CA PRO A 145 11.58 -6.12 -19.99
C PRO A 145 13.04 -5.66 -20.05
N GLY A 146 13.79 -5.95 -18.99
CA GLY A 146 15.23 -5.70 -18.89
C GLY A 146 15.59 -4.32 -18.31
N LYS A 147 14.60 -3.50 -17.96
CA LYS A 147 14.81 -2.14 -17.44
C LYS A 147 14.19 -1.96 -16.04
N PRO A 148 14.98 -2.04 -14.95
CA PRO A 148 14.47 -1.94 -13.58
C PRO A 148 13.95 -0.54 -13.25
N LEU A 149 14.68 0.50 -13.66
CA LEU A 149 14.31 1.89 -13.40
C LEU A 149 12.99 2.27 -14.07
N ALA A 150 12.80 1.83 -15.32
CA ALA A 150 11.54 2.04 -16.03
C ALA A 150 10.35 1.40 -15.30
N ASN A 151 10.54 0.20 -14.73
CA ASN A 151 9.49 -0.49 -13.98
C ASN A 151 9.12 0.27 -12.70
N VAL A 152 10.13 0.67 -11.91
CA VAL A 152 9.94 1.48 -10.70
C VAL A 152 9.16 2.76 -10.98
N VAL A 153 9.56 3.48 -12.02
CA VAL A 153 8.93 4.76 -12.40
C VAL A 153 7.49 4.54 -12.86
N PHE A 154 7.24 3.49 -13.65
CA PHE A 154 5.90 3.13 -14.09
C PHE A 154 4.96 2.79 -12.92
N LYS A 155 5.45 2.03 -11.93
CA LYS A 155 4.69 1.74 -10.70
C LYS A 155 4.38 3.01 -9.91
N THR A 156 5.35 3.91 -9.76
CA THR A 156 5.16 5.18 -9.04
C THR A 156 4.04 6.01 -9.69
N TYR A 157 4.08 6.19 -11.01
CA TYR A 157 3.03 6.93 -11.71
C TYR A 157 1.69 6.18 -11.81
N GLY A 158 1.72 4.85 -11.89
CA GLY A 158 0.51 4.04 -12.08
C GLY A 158 -0.27 3.75 -10.79
N TYR A 159 0.43 3.48 -9.69
CA TYR A 159 -0.16 3.12 -8.40
C TYR A 159 -0.09 4.24 -7.36
N ILE A 160 1.07 4.84 -7.13
CA ILE A 160 1.22 5.84 -6.06
C ILE A 160 0.37 7.06 -6.36
N SER A 161 0.34 7.53 -7.62
CA SER A 161 -0.55 8.63 -8.02
C SER A 161 -2.04 8.33 -7.79
N MET A 162 -2.48 7.08 -8.01
CA MET A 162 -3.84 6.64 -7.71
C MET A 162 -4.10 6.66 -6.19
N GLY A 163 -3.17 6.12 -5.39
CA GLY A 163 -3.27 6.15 -3.93
C GLY A 163 -3.37 7.59 -3.39
N GLN A 164 -2.53 8.49 -3.89
CA GLN A 164 -2.57 9.92 -3.55
C GLN A 164 -3.91 10.57 -3.93
N ALA A 165 -4.46 10.23 -5.11
CA ALA A 165 -5.77 10.73 -5.51
C ALA A 165 -6.89 10.29 -4.54
N LEU A 166 -6.84 9.06 -4.02
CA LEU A 166 -7.80 8.56 -3.06
C LEU A 166 -7.67 9.24 -1.69
N THR A 167 -6.45 9.42 -1.19
CA THR A 167 -6.20 10.17 0.05
C THR A 167 -6.67 11.61 -0.08
N PHE A 168 -6.37 12.27 -1.19
CA PHE A 168 -6.82 13.63 -1.50
C PHE A 168 -8.35 13.74 -1.48
N VAL A 169 -9.07 12.80 -2.10
CA VAL A 169 -10.54 12.77 -2.07
C VAL A 169 -11.08 12.50 -0.65
N SER A 170 -10.41 11.64 0.12
CA SER A 170 -10.76 11.38 1.53
C SER A 170 -10.67 12.66 2.36
N ASP A 171 -9.60 13.43 2.18
CA ASP A 171 -9.40 14.70 2.88
C ASP A 171 -10.44 15.75 2.48
N PHE A 172 -10.81 15.84 1.19
CA PHE A 172 -11.91 16.71 0.75
C PHE A 172 -13.22 16.35 1.42
N LYS A 173 -13.49 15.05 1.61
CA LYS A 173 -14.69 14.57 2.29
C LYS A 173 -14.67 14.93 3.78
N LEU A 174 -13.53 14.76 4.45
CA LEU A 174 -13.35 15.20 5.83
C LEU A 174 -13.55 16.71 5.97
N GLY A 175 -12.93 17.51 5.10
CA GLY A 175 -13.09 18.97 5.06
C GLY A 175 -14.54 19.41 4.82
N HIS A 176 -15.28 18.67 3.99
CA HIS A 176 -16.71 18.89 3.76
C HIS A 176 -17.57 18.64 5.02
N TYR A 177 -17.19 17.66 5.84
CA TYR A 177 -17.83 17.42 7.14
C TYR A 177 -17.49 18.50 8.16
N MET A 178 -16.23 18.95 8.19
CA MET A 178 -15.74 20.00 9.10
C MET A 178 -16.10 21.44 8.67
N LYS A 179 -16.78 21.61 7.53
CA LYS A 179 -17.19 22.92 6.98
C LYS A 179 -16.04 23.85 6.60
N ILE A 180 -14.93 23.27 6.17
CA ILE A 180 -13.77 24.00 5.68
C ILE A 180 -14.01 24.44 4.23
N PRO A 181 -13.73 25.71 3.86
CA PRO A 181 -13.89 26.18 2.48
C PRO A 181 -13.02 25.37 1.50
N PRO A 182 -13.59 24.84 0.40
CA PRO A 182 -12.90 23.87 -0.46
C PRO A 182 -11.74 24.48 -1.27
N ARG A 183 -11.78 25.79 -1.55
CA ARG A 183 -10.66 26.50 -2.20
C ARG A 183 -9.44 26.61 -1.31
N SER A 184 -9.64 26.95 -0.04
CA SER A 184 -8.56 26.99 0.93
C SER A 184 -8.00 25.59 1.17
N MET A 185 -8.88 24.58 1.23
CA MET A 185 -8.46 23.18 1.35
C MET A 185 -7.52 22.77 0.19
N PHE A 186 -7.89 23.09 -1.05
CA PHE A 186 -7.05 22.81 -2.23
C PHE A 186 -5.68 23.48 -2.14
N LEU A 187 -5.64 24.78 -1.78
CA LEU A 187 -4.37 25.52 -1.69
C LEU A 187 -3.47 25.01 -0.57
N VAL A 188 -4.04 24.70 0.60
CA VAL A 188 -3.29 24.15 1.74
C VAL A 188 -2.74 22.76 1.41
N GLN A 189 -3.53 21.90 0.76
CA GLN A 189 -3.05 20.60 0.31
C GLN A 189 -1.94 20.73 -0.73
N LEU A 190 -2.08 21.64 -1.70
CA LEU A 190 -1.03 21.88 -2.69
C LEU A 190 0.26 22.37 -2.02
N ALA A 191 0.17 23.38 -1.16
CA ALA A 191 1.32 23.89 -0.41
C ALA A 191 1.94 22.80 0.49
N GLY A 192 1.11 22.00 1.16
CA GLY A 192 1.52 20.86 1.97
C GLY A 192 2.25 19.79 1.16
N THR A 193 1.77 19.45 -0.04
CA THR A 193 2.44 18.48 -0.93
C THR A 193 3.79 18.98 -1.42
N VAL A 194 3.92 20.26 -1.77
CA VAL A 194 5.20 20.88 -2.17
C VAL A 194 6.17 20.89 -1.00
N MET A 195 5.72 21.28 0.19
CA MET A 195 6.54 21.28 1.40
C MET A 195 6.99 19.85 1.76
N ALA A 196 6.07 18.88 1.78
CA ALA A 196 6.36 17.50 2.12
C ALA A 196 7.34 16.88 1.12
N SER A 197 7.13 17.04 -0.19
CA SER A 197 8.05 16.54 -1.22
C SER A 197 9.44 17.16 -1.12
N THR A 198 9.53 18.46 -0.83
CA THR A 198 10.81 19.15 -0.64
C THR A 198 11.54 18.63 0.60
N VAL A 199 10.84 18.48 1.73
CA VAL A 199 11.44 17.96 2.97
C VAL A 199 11.87 16.51 2.79
N HIS A 200 11.04 15.65 2.21
CA HIS A 200 11.40 14.25 1.93
C HIS A 200 12.64 14.15 1.04
N PHE A 201 12.71 14.95 -0.03
CA PHE A 201 13.87 14.96 -0.92
C PHE A 201 15.13 15.47 -0.20
N ALA A 202 15.02 16.58 0.55
CA ALA A 202 16.14 17.16 1.29
C ALA A 202 16.68 16.21 2.36
N THR A 203 15.79 15.54 3.11
CA THR A 203 16.19 14.54 4.11
C THR A 203 16.83 13.33 3.45
N ALA A 204 16.27 12.80 2.36
CA ALA A 204 16.89 11.69 1.63
C ALA A 204 18.28 12.06 1.10
N TRP A 205 18.43 13.24 0.51
CA TRP A 205 19.72 13.75 0.02
C TRP A 205 20.73 13.92 1.16
N CYS A 206 20.31 14.48 2.29
CA CYS A 206 21.15 14.64 3.48
C CYS A 206 21.62 13.28 4.00
N LEU A 207 20.72 12.31 4.17
CA LEU A 207 21.06 10.98 4.68
C LEU A 207 22.04 10.25 3.75
N LEU A 208 21.80 10.29 2.43
CA LEU A 208 22.66 9.64 1.43
C LEU A 208 24.06 10.27 1.33
N THR A 209 24.23 11.53 1.73
CA THR A 209 25.53 12.23 1.66
C THR A 209 26.29 12.25 2.99
N THR A 210 25.59 12.16 4.12
CA THR A 210 26.19 12.24 5.46
C THR A 210 26.52 10.87 6.04
N VAL A 211 25.63 9.88 5.89
CA VAL A 211 25.82 8.55 6.47
C VAL A 211 26.58 7.68 5.47
N LYS A 212 27.70 7.10 5.91
CA LYS A 212 28.50 6.18 5.08
C LYS A 212 27.85 4.80 5.07
N ASN A 213 27.83 4.15 3.89
CA ASN A 213 27.33 2.79 3.71
C ASN A 213 25.86 2.58 4.13
N VAL A 214 25.00 3.57 3.87
CA VAL A 214 23.54 3.46 4.12
C VAL A 214 22.97 2.27 3.36
N CYS A 215 22.12 1.49 4.04
CA CYS A 215 21.51 0.25 3.53
C CYS A 215 22.48 -0.91 3.26
N ASP A 216 23.78 -0.78 3.52
CA ASP A 216 24.74 -1.89 3.39
C ASP A 216 24.96 -2.58 4.73
N VAL A 217 24.19 -3.65 4.95
CA VAL A 217 24.14 -4.39 6.22
C VAL A 217 25.49 -5.00 6.62
N ASP A 218 26.37 -5.30 5.64
CA ASP A 218 27.67 -5.92 5.90
C ASP A 218 28.73 -4.89 6.31
N ALA A 219 28.56 -3.64 5.88
CA ALA A 219 29.49 -2.54 6.15
C ALA A 219 29.04 -1.62 7.30
N LEU A 220 27.85 -1.85 7.85
CA LEU A 220 27.28 -1.11 8.98
C LEU A 220 27.70 -1.74 10.33
N PRO A 221 27.90 -0.91 11.38
CA PRO A 221 28.14 -1.43 12.73
C PRO A 221 26.93 -2.21 13.25
N GLU A 222 27.19 -3.27 14.02
CA GLU A 222 26.14 -4.12 14.61
C GLU A 222 25.15 -3.27 15.43
N GLY A 223 23.86 -3.35 15.09
CA GLY A 223 22.79 -2.59 15.75
C GLY A 223 22.51 -1.22 15.13
N SER A 224 23.11 -0.88 14.00
CA SER A 224 22.77 0.35 13.26
C SER A 224 21.30 0.32 12.77
N PRO A 225 20.55 1.43 12.90
CA PRO A 225 19.18 1.53 12.40
C PRO A 225 19.11 1.67 10.86
N TRP A 226 20.23 1.93 10.18
CA TRP A 226 20.30 2.27 8.75
C TRP A 226 20.22 1.06 7.80
N THR A 227 19.36 0.10 8.11
CA THR A 227 19.23 -1.19 7.39
C THR A 227 18.25 -1.17 6.21
N CYS A 228 17.47 -0.10 6.04
CA CYS A 228 16.57 0.16 4.90
C CYS A 228 15.71 -1.04 4.39
N PRO A 229 15.01 -1.78 5.26
CA PRO A 229 14.29 -3.00 4.85
C PRO A 229 13.20 -2.74 3.79
N GLY A 230 12.54 -1.57 3.84
CA GLY A 230 11.53 -1.19 2.85
C GLY A 230 12.11 -0.94 1.47
N ASP A 231 13.25 -0.24 1.39
CA ASP A 231 13.93 0.06 0.14
C ASP A 231 14.54 -1.20 -0.48
N ASP A 232 15.02 -2.14 0.34
CA ASP A 232 15.48 -3.45 -0.11
C ASP A 232 14.36 -4.28 -0.76
N VAL A 233 13.16 -4.26 -0.19
CA VAL A 233 12.00 -4.92 -0.80
C VAL A 233 11.67 -4.27 -2.15
N PHE A 234 11.70 -2.94 -2.21
CA PHE A 234 11.44 -2.18 -3.43
C PHE A 234 12.50 -2.43 -4.52
N TYR A 235 13.78 -2.48 -4.13
CA TYR A 235 14.89 -2.82 -5.02
C TYR A 235 14.79 -4.25 -5.54
N ASN A 236 14.58 -5.24 -4.66
CA ASN A 236 14.39 -6.64 -5.05
C ASN A 236 13.19 -6.80 -6.00
N ALA A 237 12.09 -6.09 -5.77
CA ALA A 237 10.93 -6.09 -6.67
C ALA A 237 11.29 -5.57 -8.07
N SER A 238 12.08 -4.49 -8.16
CA SER A 238 12.54 -3.95 -9.45
C SER A 238 13.37 -4.94 -10.27
N ILE A 239 14.14 -5.81 -9.62
CA ILE A 239 14.93 -6.85 -10.29
C ILE A 239 14.02 -7.97 -10.79
N ILE A 240 13.13 -8.46 -9.93
CA ILE A 240 12.20 -9.56 -10.25
C ILE A 240 11.31 -9.17 -11.43
N TRP A 241 10.70 -8.00 -11.36
CA TRP A 241 9.70 -7.58 -12.33
C TRP A 241 10.24 -6.79 -13.51
N GLY A 242 11.32 -6.03 -13.32
CA GLY A 242 11.92 -5.17 -14.34
C GLY A 242 13.02 -5.89 -15.11
N VAL A 243 14.07 -6.34 -14.43
CA VAL A 243 15.26 -6.93 -15.08
C VAL A 243 14.95 -8.33 -15.64
N VAL A 244 14.53 -9.25 -14.77
CA VAL A 244 14.24 -10.64 -15.16
C VAL A 244 12.96 -10.67 -15.99
N GLY A 245 11.96 -9.91 -15.54
CA GLY A 245 10.66 -9.82 -16.17
C GLY A 245 9.77 -11.02 -15.85
N PRO A 246 8.44 -10.84 -15.89
CA PRO A 246 7.47 -11.87 -15.54
C PRO A 246 7.55 -13.10 -16.44
N LEU A 247 7.96 -12.97 -17.72
CA LEU A 247 8.07 -14.09 -18.65
C LEU A 247 9.12 -15.13 -18.23
N ARG A 248 10.26 -14.68 -17.67
CA ARG A 248 11.36 -15.55 -17.25
C ARG A 248 11.27 -15.97 -15.79
N MET A 249 10.49 -15.28 -14.98
CA MET A 249 10.26 -15.67 -13.59
C MET A 249 9.03 -16.59 -13.47
N PHE A 250 7.88 -16.15 -13.98
CA PHE A 250 6.57 -16.80 -13.82
C PHE A 250 6.03 -17.43 -15.11
N GLY A 251 6.63 -17.16 -16.26
CA GLY A 251 6.23 -17.74 -17.53
C GLY A 251 6.78 -19.15 -17.74
N ARG A 252 6.62 -19.66 -18.97
CA ARG A 252 7.08 -21.00 -19.36
C ARG A 252 8.59 -21.21 -19.21
N LEU A 253 9.36 -20.13 -19.20
CA LEU A 253 10.82 -20.13 -19.13
C LEU A 253 11.33 -20.06 -17.68
N GLY A 254 10.44 -19.91 -16.70
CA GLY A 254 10.80 -19.68 -15.31
C GLY A 254 10.54 -20.87 -14.40
N ASN A 255 11.31 -20.94 -13.31
CA ASN A 255 11.19 -21.97 -12.28
C ASN A 255 9.99 -21.76 -11.34
N TYR A 256 9.28 -20.62 -11.45
CA TYR A 256 8.20 -20.21 -10.55
C TYR A 256 6.82 -20.13 -11.24
N TRP A 257 6.63 -20.88 -12.32
CA TRP A 257 5.37 -20.87 -13.08
C TRP A 257 4.16 -21.31 -12.24
N GLN A 258 4.37 -22.17 -11.24
CA GLN A 258 3.31 -22.65 -10.35
C GLN A 258 2.67 -21.53 -9.53
N MET A 259 3.34 -20.38 -9.33
CA MET A 259 2.75 -19.31 -8.54
C MET A 259 1.59 -18.59 -9.21
N ASN A 260 1.46 -18.72 -10.53
CA ASN A 260 0.25 -18.24 -11.21
C ASN A 260 -1.01 -18.97 -10.72
N TYR A 261 -0.91 -20.20 -10.16
CA TYR A 261 -2.07 -20.90 -9.58
C TYR A 261 -2.64 -20.22 -8.35
N PHE A 262 -1.88 -19.38 -7.66
CA PHE A 262 -2.44 -18.62 -6.55
C PHE A 262 -3.42 -17.54 -7.00
N PHE A 263 -3.36 -17.06 -8.26
CA PHE A 263 -4.43 -16.24 -8.81
C PHE A 263 -5.75 -17.00 -8.80
N LEU A 264 -5.70 -18.29 -9.14
CA LEU A 264 -6.86 -19.17 -9.08
C LEU A 264 -7.28 -19.43 -7.63
N ALA A 265 -6.33 -19.67 -6.73
CA ALA A 265 -6.60 -19.82 -5.30
C ALA A 265 -7.30 -18.58 -4.71
N GLY A 266 -6.89 -17.36 -5.11
CA GLY A 266 -7.53 -16.11 -4.71
C GLY A 266 -8.96 -15.96 -5.23
N ILE A 267 -9.24 -16.43 -6.45
CA ILE A 267 -10.59 -16.44 -7.02
C ILE A 267 -11.47 -17.49 -6.33
N ILE A 268 -10.91 -18.65 -5.99
CA ILE A 268 -11.64 -19.78 -5.40
C ILE A 268 -11.85 -19.61 -3.90
N ALA A 269 -10.90 -19.03 -3.16
CA ALA A 269 -10.94 -18.94 -1.70
C ALA A 269 -12.24 -18.33 -1.14
N PRO A 270 -12.87 -17.31 -1.75
CA PRO A 270 -14.16 -16.79 -1.32
C PRO A 270 -15.35 -17.76 -1.51
N VAL A 271 -15.25 -18.72 -2.43
CA VAL A 271 -16.35 -19.62 -2.81
C VAL A 271 -16.76 -20.57 -1.67
N PRO A 272 -15.84 -21.26 -0.95
CA PRO A 272 -16.19 -22.05 0.22
C PRO A 272 -16.95 -21.26 1.29
N ILE A 273 -16.50 -20.05 1.64
CA ILE A 273 -17.16 -19.24 2.67
C ILE A 273 -18.55 -18.78 2.20
N TRP A 274 -18.69 -18.43 0.92
CA TRP A 274 -20.01 -18.12 0.35
C TRP A 274 -20.95 -19.32 0.41
N LEU A 275 -20.47 -20.52 0.08
CA LEU A 275 -21.26 -21.75 0.16
C LEU A 275 -21.68 -22.06 1.61
N LEU A 276 -20.76 -21.90 2.57
CA LEU A 276 -21.05 -22.05 3.99
C LEU A 276 -22.07 -21.02 4.49
N CYS A 277 -21.96 -19.75 4.08
CA CYS A 277 -22.93 -18.71 4.43
C CYS A 277 -24.33 -19.02 3.87
N ARG A 278 -24.40 -19.65 2.69
CA ARG A 278 -25.66 -20.08 2.09
C ARG A 278 -26.26 -21.31 2.80
N ARG A 279 -25.42 -22.22 3.29
CA ARG A 279 -25.86 -23.41 4.05
C ARG A 279 -26.29 -23.08 5.47
N TYR A 280 -25.65 -22.08 6.10
CA TYR A 280 -25.89 -21.65 7.49
C TYR A 280 -26.25 -20.15 7.57
N PRO A 281 -27.45 -19.75 7.11
CA PRO A 281 -27.83 -18.34 7.01
C PRO A 281 -27.99 -17.63 8.38
N HIS A 282 -28.12 -18.37 9.48
CA HIS A 282 -28.29 -17.82 10.83
C HIS A 282 -26.97 -17.57 11.58
N SER A 283 -25.83 -18.07 11.10
CA SER A 283 -24.55 -17.86 11.78
C SER A 283 -24.04 -16.43 11.53
N THR A 284 -23.99 -15.61 12.58
CA THR A 284 -23.41 -14.26 12.55
C THR A 284 -21.88 -14.29 12.41
N PHE A 285 -21.23 -15.35 12.89
CA PHE A 285 -19.78 -15.52 12.80
C PHE A 285 -19.31 -15.67 11.35
N LEU A 286 -19.96 -16.53 10.56
CA LEU A 286 -19.59 -16.76 9.16
C LEU A 286 -19.77 -15.51 8.28
N LYS A 287 -20.74 -14.66 8.62
CA LYS A 287 -20.98 -13.38 7.91
C LYS A 287 -19.92 -12.32 8.22
N SER A 288 -19.23 -12.44 9.35
CA SER A 288 -18.19 -11.49 9.77
C SER A 288 -16.80 -11.84 9.21
N ILE A 289 -16.61 -13.04 8.66
CA ILE A 289 -15.33 -13.46 8.08
C ILE A 289 -15.17 -12.84 6.69
N SER A 290 -14.16 -11.98 6.55
CA SER A 290 -13.78 -11.37 5.29
C SER A 290 -12.45 -11.94 4.81
N ILE A 291 -12.48 -12.84 3.83
CA ILE A 291 -11.25 -13.44 3.25
C ILE A 291 -10.25 -12.41 2.72
N PRO A 292 -10.64 -11.37 1.98
CA PRO A 292 -9.74 -10.32 1.53
C PRO A 292 -9.06 -9.59 2.68
N LEU A 293 -9.70 -9.46 3.85
CA LEU A 293 -9.10 -8.83 5.03
C LEU A 293 -8.10 -9.77 5.71
N ILE A 294 -8.40 -11.07 5.76
CA ILE A 294 -7.44 -12.10 6.21
C ILE A 294 -6.24 -12.13 5.27
N PHE A 295 -6.49 -12.03 3.97
CA PHE A 295 -5.43 -11.94 2.98
C PHE A 295 -4.69 -10.60 3.12
N ASP A 296 -5.37 -9.50 3.36
CA ASP A 296 -4.69 -8.22 3.52
C ASP A 296 -3.67 -8.20 4.66
N GLY A 297 -4.04 -8.80 5.80
CA GLY A 297 -3.17 -8.88 6.99
C GLY A 297 -1.81 -9.56 6.74
N ALA A 298 -1.67 -10.40 5.72
CA ALA A 298 -0.38 -11.01 5.37
C ALA A 298 0.50 -10.15 4.43
N GLY A 299 0.01 -9.03 3.91
CA GLY A 299 0.79 -8.17 2.97
C GLY A 299 1.84 -7.28 3.63
N GLY A 300 1.96 -7.28 4.96
CA GLY A 300 3.04 -6.59 5.67
C GLY A 300 4.22 -7.49 6.01
N LEU A 301 4.19 -8.77 5.64
CA LEU A 301 5.13 -9.79 6.13
C LEU A 301 6.57 -9.58 5.64
N LEU A 302 6.76 -8.88 4.52
CA LEU A 302 8.10 -8.62 3.97
C LEU A 302 8.87 -7.50 4.67
N PRO A 303 8.28 -6.31 4.94
CA PRO A 303 8.98 -5.26 5.65
C PRO A 303 8.94 -5.42 7.17
N ALA A 304 7.89 -6.06 7.73
CA ALA A 304 7.75 -6.20 9.16
C ALA A 304 8.26 -7.54 9.67
N ARG A 305 9.11 -7.47 10.69
CA ARG A 305 9.64 -8.61 11.44
C ARG A 305 8.52 -9.39 12.11
N SER A 306 8.76 -10.68 12.37
CA SER A 306 7.80 -11.59 13.01
C SER A 306 7.25 -11.07 14.34
N VAL A 307 8.11 -10.40 15.13
CA VAL A 307 7.74 -9.78 16.41
C VAL A 307 6.63 -8.74 16.23
N ASN A 308 6.70 -7.91 15.18
CA ASN A 308 5.71 -6.86 14.93
C ASN A 308 4.32 -7.47 14.67
N PHE A 309 4.24 -8.56 13.91
CA PHE A 309 2.97 -9.25 13.66
C PHE A 309 2.33 -9.81 14.92
N ILE A 310 3.13 -10.42 15.79
CA ILE A 310 2.65 -10.97 17.05
C ILE A 310 2.17 -9.83 17.96
N MET A 311 2.92 -8.72 18.02
CA MET A 311 2.56 -7.56 18.85
C MET A 311 1.29 -6.87 18.34
N TRP A 312 1.13 -6.67 17.03
CA TRP A 312 -0.09 -6.12 16.44
C TRP A 312 -1.30 -7.02 16.74
N GLY A 313 -1.14 -8.34 16.61
CA GLY A 313 -2.17 -9.31 16.96
C GLY A 313 -2.56 -9.23 18.44
N LEU A 314 -1.57 -9.17 19.33
CA LEU A 314 -1.78 -9.09 20.78
C LEU A 314 -2.48 -7.78 21.18
N VAL A 315 -2.01 -6.63 20.68
CA VAL A 315 -2.64 -5.33 20.92
C VAL A 315 -4.07 -5.33 20.36
N GLY A 316 -4.27 -5.88 19.16
CA GLY A 316 -5.58 -6.03 18.55
C GLY A 316 -6.53 -6.87 19.42
N ILE A 317 -6.08 -7.99 19.99
CA ILE A 317 -6.87 -8.81 20.90
C ILE A 317 -7.17 -8.06 22.20
N ILE A 318 -6.19 -7.41 22.81
CA ILE A 318 -6.40 -6.66 24.07
C ILE A 318 -7.45 -5.56 23.87
N PHE A 319 -7.29 -4.71 22.85
CA PHE A 319 -8.19 -3.59 22.65
C PHE A 319 -9.55 -4.00 22.09
N ASN A 320 -9.59 -4.88 21.07
CA ASN A 320 -10.84 -5.21 20.38
C ASN A 320 -11.59 -6.39 21.00
N HIS A 321 -10.93 -7.27 21.75
CA HIS A 321 -11.60 -8.38 22.44
C HIS A 321 -11.82 -8.09 23.93
N PHE A 322 -10.76 -7.82 24.68
CA PHE A 322 -10.86 -7.68 26.13
C PHE A 322 -11.45 -6.33 26.55
N ILE A 323 -10.88 -5.22 26.09
CA ILE A 323 -11.32 -3.87 26.46
C ILE A 323 -12.70 -3.58 25.88
N TYR A 324 -12.97 -3.95 24.64
CA TYR A 324 -14.30 -3.78 24.06
C TYR A 324 -15.41 -4.52 24.82
N ARG A 325 -15.16 -5.75 25.30
CA ARG A 325 -16.15 -6.52 26.08
C ARG A 325 -16.35 -5.97 27.49
N ARG A 326 -15.28 -5.52 28.16
CA ARG A 326 -15.35 -5.10 29.58
C ARG A 326 -15.65 -3.61 29.76
N TYR A 327 -15.23 -2.75 28.82
CA TYR A 327 -15.29 -1.29 28.91
C TYR A 327 -15.78 -0.64 27.61
N LYS A 328 -16.91 -1.11 27.08
CA LYS A 328 -17.45 -0.67 25.78
C LYS A 328 -17.63 0.85 25.64
N ALA A 329 -18.11 1.52 26.69
CA ALA A 329 -18.33 2.97 26.70
C ALA A 329 -17.01 3.75 26.56
N TRP A 330 -15.94 3.27 27.20
CA TRP A 330 -14.62 3.87 27.07
C TRP A 330 -14.06 3.66 25.67
N TRP A 331 -14.15 2.43 25.16
CA TRP A 331 -13.62 2.05 23.85
C TRP A 331 -14.20 2.90 22.72
N MET A 332 -15.53 3.06 22.69
CA MET A 332 -16.21 3.84 21.64
C MET A 332 -15.80 5.32 21.62
N ARG A 333 -15.43 5.89 22.78
CA ARG A 333 -15.13 7.32 22.91
C ARG A 333 -13.65 7.65 22.75
N HIS A 334 -12.75 6.79 23.23
CA HIS A 334 -11.33 7.14 23.38
C HIS A 334 -10.38 6.30 22.54
N THR A 335 -10.76 5.11 22.06
CA THR A 335 -9.79 4.22 21.40
C THR A 335 -9.17 4.84 20.15
N TYR A 336 -9.97 5.52 19.31
CA TYR A 336 -9.44 6.20 18.12
C TYR A 336 -8.56 7.40 18.46
N VAL A 337 -8.90 8.15 19.51
CA VAL A 337 -8.09 9.29 19.98
C VAL A 337 -6.77 8.81 20.57
N LEU A 338 -6.80 7.72 21.34
CA LEU A 338 -5.59 7.09 21.89
C LEU A 338 -4.69 6.56 20.78
N ALA A 339 -5.25 5.87 19.77
CA ALA A 339 -4.50 5.40 18.62
C ALA A 339 -3.81 6.56 17.88
N ALA A 340 -4.55 7.63 17.57
CA ALA A 340 -3.97 8.82 16.95
C ALA A 340 -2.89 9.48 17.82
N GLY A 341 -3.08 9.50 19.15
CA GLY A 341 -2.09 10.00 20.09
C GLY A 341 -0.82 9.17 20.14
N LEU A 342 -0.94 7.83 20.10
CA LEU A 342 0.21 6.92 20.06
C LEU A 342 0.99 7.08 18.75
N ASP A 343 0.30 7.14 17.60
CA ASP A 343 0.93 7.33 16.29
C ASP A 343 1.69 8.66 16.21
N ALA A 344 1.06 9.76 16.66
CA ALA A 344 1.70 11.06 16.72
C ALA A 344 2.91 11.04 17.68
N SER A 345 2.77 10.40 18.84
CA SER A 345 3.86 10.32 19.83
C SER A 345 5.07 9.56 19.29
N VAL A 346 4.85 8.44 18.60
CA VAL A 346 5.94 7.68 17.96
C VAL A 346 6.64 8.52 16.89
N ALA A 347 5.89 9.27 16.08
CA ALA A 347 6.47 10.15 15.07
C ALA A 347 7.30 11.28 15.69
N PHE A 348 6.77 11.99 16.69
CA PHE A 348 7.50 13.06 17.38
C PHE A 348 8.72 12.54 18.14
N MET A 349 8.56 11.43 18.87
CA MET A 349 9.69 10.80 19.57
C MET A 349 10.76 10.33 18.59
N GLY A 350 10.38 9.78 17.43
CA GLY A 350 11.32 9.36 16.40
C GLY A 350 12.16 10.53 15.85
N VAL A 351 11.55 11.70 15.63
CA VAL A 351 12.28 12.90 15.20
C VAL A 351 13.21 13.40 16.31
N ILE A 352 12.73 13.44 17.56
CA ILE A 352 13.53 13.88 18.70
C ILE A 352 14.72 12.96 18.93
N THR A 353 14.51 11.63 18.93
CA THR A 353 15.60 10.66 19.12
C THR A 353 16.57 10.69 17.96
N PHE A 354 16.11 10.89 16.72
CA PHE A 354 16.99 11.08 15.58
C PHE A 354 17.89 12.31 15.74
N ILE A 355 17.34 13.48 16.07
CA ILE A 355 18.14 14.72 16.20
C ILE A 355 19.05 14.68 17.42
N SER A 356 18.59 14.13 18.55
CA SER A 356 19.33 14.16 19.81
C SER A 356 20.37 13.04 19.95
N LEU A 357 20.11 11.86 19.39
CA LEU A 357 20.95 10.67 19.58
C LEU A 357 21.42 10.08 18.24
N GLY A 358 20.48 9.81 17.33
CA GLY A 358 20.76 9.14 16.06
C GLY A 358 21.74 9.89 15.16
N TYR A 359 21.68 11.23 15.14
CA TYR A 359 22.61 12.08 14.40
C TYR A 359 24.04 12.03 14.94
N PHE A 360 24.21 11.74 16.23
CA PHE A 360 25.52 11.62 16.87
C PHE A 360 25.99 10.15 16.99
N ASP A 361 25.42 9.24 16.22
CA ASP A 361 25.70 7.81 16.25
C ASP A 361 25.46 7.14 17.62
N ILE A 362 24.55 7.69 18.44
CA ILE A 362 24.19 7.14 19.74
C ILE A 362 22.93 6.28 19.59
N TYR A 363 23.10 4.98 19.40
CA TYR A 363 22.00 4.06 19.09
C TYR A 363 21.32 3.41 20.31
N GLY A 364 21.46 4.03 21.48
CA GLY A 364 20.88 3.57 22.74
C GLY A 364 21.74 2.51 23.47
N VAL A 365 21.21 1.99 24.57
CA VAL A 365 21.91 0.97 25.38
C VAL A 365 21.92 -0.35 24.61
N ARG A 366 23.07 -1.05 24.56
CA ARG A 366 23.10 -2.44 24.05
C ARG A 366 22.39 -3.33 25.06
N TRP A 367 21.14 -3.70 24.77
CA TRP A 367 20.37 -4.69 25.52
C TRP A 367 19.68 -5.65 24.55
N TRP A 368 19.14 -6.74 25.08
CA TRP A 368 18.61 -7.84 24.27
C TRP A 368 17.55 -7.39 23.26
N GLY A 369 16.66 -6.45 23.60
CA GLY A 369 15.67 -5.87 22.66
C GLY A 369 16.07 -4.54 22.01
N GLY A 370 17.31 -4.08 22.20
CA GLY A 370 17.83 -2.84 21.61
C GLY A 370 18.46 -3.05 20.23
N VAL A 371 18.87 -4.29 19.93
CA VAL A 371 19.26 -4.67 18.58
C VAL A 371 17.97 -4.90 17.81
N ALA A 372 17.73 -4.12 16.75
CA ALA A 372 16.70 -4.42 15.77
C ALA A 372 17.10 -5.67 14.98
N ASP A 373 17.06 -6.83 15.64
CA ASP A 373 17.35 -8.16 15.12
C ASP A 373 16.14 -9.05 15.42
N ASP A 374 15.99 -10.17 14.69
CA ASP A 374 14.85 -11.09 14.90
C ASP A 374 15.08 -12.03 16.10
N HIS A 375 16.09 -11.74 16.93
CA HIS A 375 16.67 -12.56 18.00
C HIS A 375 17.00 -13.98 17.55
N CYS A 376 17.10 -14.18 16.23
CA CYS A 376 17.34 -15.45 15.58
C CYS A 376 18.29 -15.21 14.39
N PRO A 377 19.61 -15.38 14.57
CA PRO A 377 20.58 -15.19 13.49
C PRO A 377 20.37 -16.17 12.32
N LEU A 378 19.64 -17.27 12.54
CA LEU A 378 19.28 -18.24 11.51
C LEU A 378 18.10 -17.80 10.64
N ALA A 379 17.35 -16.77 11.03
CA ALA A 379 16.19 -16.29 10.26
C ALA A 379 16.60 -15.71 8.89
N SER A 380 17.80 -15.13 8.79
CA SER A 380 18.37 -14.60 7.54
C SER A 380 19.00 -15.68 6.64
N CYS A 381 19.18 -16.90 7.16
CA CYS A 381 19.89 -17.95 6.45
C CYS A 381 19.08 -18.56 5.29
N PRO A 382 19.71 -18.80 4.12
CA PRO A 382 19.03 -19.45 3.02
C PRO A 382 18.71 -20.90 3.37
N THR A 383 17.43 -21.23 3.33
CA THR A 383 16.94 -22.59 3.56
C THR A 383 16.88 -23.44 2.28
N ALA A 384 17.36 -22.91 1.14
CA ALA A 384 17.38 -23.62 -0.13
C ALA A 384 18.60 -24.56 -0.21
N PRO A 385 18.41 -25.85 -0.56
CA PRO A 385 19.52 -26.78 -0.71
C PRO A 385 20.49 -26.30 -1.80
N GLY A 386 21.79 -26.33 -1.50
CA GLY A 386 22.86 -25.89 -2.41
C GLY A 386 23.18 -24.39 -2.39
N VAL A 387 22.49 -23.56 -1.61
CA VAL A 387 22.83 -22.15 -1.45
C VAL A 387 23.73 -21.96 -0.23
N ILE A 388 25.02 -21.69 -0.47
CA ILE A 388 26.00 -21.45 0.58
C ILE A 388 26.02 -19.94 0.87
N ALA A 389 25.58 -19.54 2.06
CA ALA A 389 25.76 -18.18 2.58
C ALA A 389 26.73 -18.19 3.75
N LYS A 390 27.56 -17.15 3.82
CA LYS A 390 28.57 -16.97 4.87
C LYS A 390 27.87 -16.90 6.23
N GLY A 391 28.26 -17.76 7.18
CA GLY A 391 27.67 -17.81 8.53
C GLY A 391 26.40 -18.65 8.69
N CYS A 392 25.94 -19.33 7.63
CA CYS A 392 24.72 -20.14 7.66
C CYS A 392 24.99 -21.65 7.54
N PRO A 393 24.24 -22.51 8.26
CA PRO A 393 24.35 -23.95 8.10
C PRO A 393 23.87 -24.37 6.71
N VAL A 394 24.69 -25.17 6.01
CA VAL A 394 24.33 -25.70 4.70
C VAL A 394 23.27 -26.78 4.88
N VAL A 395 22.06 -26.51 4.39
CA VAL A 395 21.00 -27.52 4.29
C VAL A 395 21.42 -28.52 3.21
N LYS A 396 21.79 -29.73 3.65
CA LYS A 396 22.15 -30.85 2.76
C LYS A 396 20.95 -31.36 1.98
#